data_AF-A0A2W5ZJM6-F1
#
_entry.id   AF-A0A2W5ZJM6-F1
#
_cell.length_a   1.000
_cell.length_b   1.000
_cell.length_c   1.000
_cell.angle_alpha   90.00
_cell.angle_beta   90.00
_cell.angle_gamma   90.00
#
_symmetry.space_group_name_H-M   'P 1'
#
loop_
_entity.id
_entity.type
_entity.pdbx_description
1 polymer ?
#
loop_
_entity_poly.entity_id
_entity_poly.type
_entity_poly.pdbx_seq_one_letter_code
_entity_poly.pdbx_strand_id
1 'polypeptide(L)'
;MGQALPRPWLLHLLFGGGHPSQPPGPQGGGTRRPRRQAAAGDRRSLGNTEGPERSHAPRLDGGHRRGGGGSARHPGGGARRPGAHQCRDSVPATAPRLRPSKRLGQNFLADPELRERVVTAAGVGPEDDVLEVGAGPGTLTAELARRARRVVAVELDRRLLPALRAAAPTAEVVHADILRVDPALYFPSGGEIVVGNIPYYLTGALVPHLLGRPPRPRRLSLVVQREVARRWCGLDGGSLATVAVQTFAEPRIEFDLPPEAFEPPPKVTSSLVVLEVRPEPAVQVPDLDQFFRLVEAVFQFRRKQLRTALARATGTAPDEIERRLLELDVDPTRRAETLTLAEWERVFLALAA
;
A
#
# COMPACT_ATOMS: atom_id res chain seq x y z
N MET A 1 -12.48 5.36 -33.17
CA MET A 1 -12.80 3.99 -32.70
C MET A 1 -12.66 3.97 -31.19
N GLY A 2 -13.53 3.26 -30.46
CA GLY A 2 -13.30 3.03 -29.03
C GLY A 2 -12.26 1.93 -28.84
N GLN A 3 -11.15 2.23 -28.16
CA GLN A 3 -10.21 1.21 -27.70
C GLN A 3 -10.93 0.24 -26.75
N ALA A 4 -10.61 -1.05 -26.83
CA ALA A 4 -11.19 -2.04 -25.93
C ALA A 4 -10.73 -1.78 -24.49
N LEU A 5 -11.65 -1.34 -23.63
CA LEU A 5 -11.35 -1.09 -22.21
C LEU A 5 -10.89 -2.37 -21.51
N PRO A 6 -9.85 -2.30 -20.65
CA PRO A 6 -9.31 -3.48 -20.01
C PRO A 6 -10.33 -4.20 -19.11
N ARG A 7 -10.23 -5.52 -19.08
CA ARG A 7 -11.13 -6.41 -18.34
C ARG A 7 -10.80 -6.39 -16.84
N PRO A 8 -11.78 -6.62 -15.95
CA PRO A 8 -11.62 -6.42 -14.51
C PRO A 8 -10.69 -7.42 -13.81
N TRP A 9 -10.04 -8.32 -14.56
CA TRP A 9 -9.00 -9.19 -14.03
C TRP A 9 -7.62 -8.51 -13.98
N LEU A 10 -7.40 -7.45 -14.78
CA LEU A 10 -6.13 -6.69 -14.82
C LEU A 10 -5.71 -6.21 -13.41
N LEU A 11 -6.72 -5.88 -12.62
CA LEU A 11 -6.63 -5.33 -11.27
C LEU A 11 -6.02 -6.33 -10.26
N HIS A 12 -6.16 -7.64 -10.51
CA HIS A 12 -5.62 -8.69 -9.65
C HIS A 12 -4.14 -8.98 -9.94
N LEU A 13 -3.75 -8.96 -11.22
CA LEU A 13 -2.44 -9.41 -11.67
C LEU A 13 -1.36 -8.32 -11.60
N LEU A 14 -1.69 -7.07 -11.93
CA LEU A 14 -0.72 -5.96 -11.96
C LEU A 14 -0.01 -5.69 -10.61
N PHE A 15 -0.61 -6.07 -9.47
CA PHE A 15 -0.11 -5.74 -8.13
C PHE A 15 -0.17 -6.91 -7.11
N GLY A 16 -0.34 -8.16 -7.55
CA GLY A 16 -0.12 -9.34 -6.69
C GLY A 16 -1.17 -9.58 -5.60
N GLY A 17 -2.45 -9.33 -5.89
CA GLY A 17 -3.55 -9.58 -4.96
C GLY A 17 -3.80 -11.08 -4.75
N GLY A 18 -3.18 -11.66 -3.72
CA GLY A 18 -3.41 -13.05 -3.30
C GLY A 18 -4.90 -13.34 -3.07
N HIS A 19 -5.35 -14.52 -3.47
CA HIS A 19 -6.77 -14.89 -3.52
C HIS A 19 -7.48 -14.58 -2.18
N PRO A 20 -8.61 -13.84 -2.18
CA PRO A 20 -9.38 -13.66 -0.95
C PRO A 20 -9.84 -15.03 -0.47
N SER A 21 -9.43 -15.41 0.73
CA SER A 21 -9.85 -16.66 1.36
C SER A 21 -11.35 -16.61 1.59
N GLN A 22 -12.08 -17.58 1.03
CA GLN A 22 -13.52 -17.70 1.25
C GLN A 22 -13.79 -17.80 2.76
N PRO A 23 -14.80 -17.08 3.30
CA PRO A 23 -15.23 -17.30 4.67
C PRO A 23 -15.70 -18.76 4.82
N PRO A 24 -15.42 -19.43 5.96
CA PRO A 24 -15.79 -20.83 6.14
C PRO A 24 -17.30 -20.99 6.04
N GLY A 25 -17.74 -21.94 5.20
CA GLY A 25 -19.15 -22.28 5.04
C GLY A 25 -19.78 -22.86 6.32
N PRO A 26 -21.12 -22.95 6.37
CA PRO A 26 -21.83 -23.43 7.55
C PRO A 26 -21.45 -24.89 7.90
N GLN A 27 -21.34 -25.17 9.19
CA GLN A 27 -20.91 -26.48 9.69
C GLN A 27 -22.03 -27.54 9.55
N GLY A 28 -21.99 -28.31 8.45
CA GLY A 28 -22.75 -29.56 8.32
C GLY A 28 -22.13 -30.67 9.17
N GLY A 29 -22.95 -31.41 9.93
CA GLY A 29 -22.49 -32.41 10.90
C GLY A 29 -22.52 -33.87 10.40
N GLY A 30 -21.77 -34.74 11.09
CA GLY A 30 -21.69 -36.19 10.83
C GLY A 30 -20.62 -36.56 9.79
N THR A 31 -19.76 -37.57 9.96
CA THR A 31 -19.83 -38.77 10.83
C THR A 31 -18.44 -39.27 11.24
N ARG A 32 -18.35 -40.17 12.25
CA ARG A 32 -17.08 -40.82 12.69
C ARG A 32 -16.88 -42.21 12.07
N ARG A 33 -15.67 -42.52 11.59
CA ARG A 33 -14.91 -43.81 11.67
C ARG A 33 -13.81 -43.85 10.57
N PRO A 34 -12.78 -44.73 10.65
CA PRO A 34 -11.90 -44.98 11.79
C PRO A 34 -10.39 -44.85 11.40
N ARG A 35 -9.47 -44.81 12.37
CA ARG A 35 -8.03 -44.89 12.10
C ARG A 35 -7.60 -46.33 11.73
N ARG A 36 -6.66 -46.47 10.79
CA ARG A 36 -5.82 -47.67 10.61
C ARG A 36 -4.33 -47.30 10.79
N GLN A 37 -3.51 -48.32 11.05
CA GLN A 37 -2.10 -48.18 11.47
C GLN A 37 -1.14 -48.53 10.33
N ALA A 38 0.04 -47.90 10.35
CA ALA A 38 1.32 -48.44 9.87
C ALA A 38 2.39 -47.85 10.82
N ALA A 39 3.02 -48.63 11.69
CA ALA A 39 4.07 -49.63 11.44
C ALA A 39 5.45 -48.97 11.27
N ALA A 40 6.27 -49.06 12.33
CA ALA A 40 7.66 -48.59 12.36
C ALA A 40 8.62 -49.75 12.07
N GLY A 41 9.74 -49.46 11.40
CA GLY A 41 10.83 -50.42 11.15
C GLY A 41 12.16 -49.87 11.66
N ASP A 42 12.83 -50.62 12.53
CA ASP A 42 14.18 -50.31 13.06
C ASP A 42 15.26 -50.84 12.09
N ARG A 43 16.35 -50.07 11.88
CA ARG A 43 17.69 -50.62 11.65
C ARG A 43 18.79 -49.58 11.96
N ARG A 44 19.69 -50.00 12.85
CA ARG A 44 20.74 -49.21 13.51
C ARG A 44 22.04 -49.12 12.70
N SER A 45 22.87 -48.12 13.03
CA SER A 45 24.36 -48.12 13.17
C SER A 45 25.24 -48.78 12.09
N LEU A 46 26.45 -48.30 11.74
CA LEU A 46 27.60 -47.78 12.52
C LEU A 46 28.40 -46.78 11.63
N GLY A 47 29.37 -45.97 12.07
CA GLY A 47 29.89 -45.66 13.41
C GLY A 47 31.40 -45.30 13.40
N ASN A 48 31.81 -44.24 14.12
CA ASN A 48 33.21 -43.87 14.48
C ASN A 48 34.19 -43.45 13.33
N THR A 49 35.29 -42.71 13.56
CA THR A 49 35.77 -41.80 14.66
C THR A 49 36.23 -40.45 13.99
N GLU A 50 37.06 -39.49 14.49
CA GLU A 50 37.87 -39.28 15.72
C GLU A 50 38.11 -37.77 16.01
N GLY A 51 39.13 -37.43 16.82
CA GLY A 51 39.65 -36.06 17.06
C GLY A 51 41.11 -35.90 16.59
N PRO A 52 41.99 -35.06 17.21
CA PRO A 52 41.81 -34.32 18.48
C PRO A 52 42.29 -32.82 18.49
N GLU A 53 41.92 -32.09 19.56
CA GLU A 53 42.74 -31.09 20.35
C GLU A 53 43.53 -29.94 19.65
N ARG A 54 43.98 -28.80 20.24
CA ARG A 54 44.00 -28.10 21.56
C ARG A 54 44.30 -26.59 21.27
N SER A 55 44.42 -25.57 22.15
CA SER A 55 44.26 -25.35 23.61
C SER A 55 44.26 -23.84 23.97
N HIS A 56 43.49 -23.46 25.01
CA HIS A 56 43.75 -22.36 25.99
C HIS A 56 43.59 -20.86 25.61
N ALA A 57 43.28 -20.08 26.66
CA ALA A 57 43.36 -18.61 26.78
C ALA A 57 44.37 -18.25 27.88
N PRO A 58 44.63 -16.95 28.17
CA PRO A 58 44.02 -16.41 29.40
C PRO A 58 43.62 -14.91 29.32
N ARG A 59 43.13 -14.38 30.45
CA ARG A 59 42.76 -12.97 30.68
C ARG A 59 43.98 -12.13 31.08
N LEU A 60 43.84 -10.80 31.00
CA LEU A 60 44.48 -9.88 31.97
C LEU A 60 43.45 -8.88 32.52
N ASP A 61 43.80 -8.33 33.68
CA ASP A 61 43.01 -7.39 34.51
C ASP A 61 43.91 -6.19 34.87
N GLY A 62 43.33 -5.05 35.24
CA GLY A 62 44.09 -3.87 35.63
C GLY A 62 43.27 -2.56 35.60
N GLY A 63 43.09 -1.94 36.76
CA GLY A 63 42.44 -0.62 36.88
C GLY A 63 42.85 0.16 38.12
N HIS A 64 42.59 1.46 38.11
CA HIS A 64 42.72 2.43 39.21
C HIS A 64 41.43 3.31 39.21
N ARG A 65 40.78 3.72 40.31
CA ARG A 65 41.23 4.48 41.51
C ARG A 65 41.74 5.90 41.14
N ARG A 66 41.37 6.99 41.83
CA ARG A 66 40.62 7.19 43.10
C ARG A 66 40.15 8.66 43.27
N GLY A 67 39.12 8.89 44.10
CA GLY A 67 38.84 10.17 44.79
C GLY A 67 37.89 11.16 44.07
N GLY A 68 37.21 12.08 44.77
CA GLY A 68 37.03 12.18 46.24
C GLY A 68 36.60 13.57 46.74
N GLY A 69 35.59 13.63 47.63
CA GLY A 69 35.08 14.86 48.26
C GLY A 69 33.94 15.55 47.50
N GLY A 70 33.00 16.26 48.12
CA GLY A 70 32.80 16.55 49.56
C GLY A 70 31.32 16.86 49.88
N SER A 71 30.98 16.96 51.17
CA SER A 71 29.58 17.07 51.66
C SER A 71 29.34 18.40 52.39
N ALA A 72 28.16 19.00 52.17
CA ALA A 72 27.60 20.01 53.06
C ALA A 72 26.09 19.74 53.30
N ARG A 73 25.63 19.96 54.53
CA ARG A 73 24.21 19.89 54.96
C ARG A 73 23.85 21.22 55.63
N HIS A 74 22.60 21.67 55.53
CA HIS A 74 21.71 21.99 56.66
C HIS A 74 20.30 22.44 56.18
N PRO A 75 19.27 22.63 57.06
CA PRO A 75 17.91 22.20 56.73
C PRO A 75 16.81 23.27 56.98
N GLY A 76 15.55 22.85 56.86
CA GLY A 76 14.36 23.62 57.22
C GLY A 76 13.40 23.76 56.03
N GLY A 77 12.08 23.81 56.20
CA GLY A 77 11.27 23.58 57.41
C GLY A 77 9.82 23.34 56.99
N GLY A 78 9.10 22.45 57.69
CA GLY A 78 7.78 22.00 57.23
C GLY A 78 6.64 22.98 57.58
N ALA A 79 5.80 23.31 56.59
CA ALA A 79 4.52 23.98 56.80
C ALA A 79 3.39 23.21 56.07
N ARG A 80 2.40 22.73 56.82
CA ARG A 80 1.26 21.98 56.26
C ARG A 80 0.14 22.91 55.80
N ARG A 81 -0.33 22.76 54.55
CA ARG A 81 -1.70 23.09 54.13
C ARG A 81 -2.17 22.07 53.08
N PRO A 82 -3.31 21.41 53.34
CA PRO A 82 -4.33 21.32 52.31
C PRO A 82 -5.72 21.67 52.88
N GLY A 83 -6.47 22.50 52.16
CA GLY A 83 -7.76 23.04 52.60
C GLY A 83 -8.42 23.86 51.49
N ALA A 84 -8.58 23.24 50.32
CA ALA A 84 -9.28 23.80 49.17
C ALA A 84 -10.21 22.72 48.61
N HIS A 85 -11.44 23.12 48.25
CA HIS A 85 -12.54 22.19 48.06
C HIS A 85 -12.50 21.46 46.71
N GLN A 86 -13.16 20.30 46.67
CA GLN A 86 -13.25 19.48 45.47
C GLN A 86 -14.27 20.07 44.50
N CYS A 87 -13.81 20.49 43.32
CA CYS A 87 -14.62 20.50 42.11
C CYS A 87 -13.90 19.65 41.07
N ARG A 88 -14.30 18.38 40.99
CA ARG A 88 -13.95 17.47 39.90
C ARG A 88 -15.25 17.05 39.24
N ASP A 89 -15.70 17.84 38.27
CA ASP A 89 -16.82 17.45 37.42
C ASP A 89 -16.39 16.22 36.61
N SER A 90 -16.93 15.05 36.98
CA SER A 90 -16.52 13.78 36.42
C SER A 90 -17.15 13.57 35.04
N VAL A 91 -16.45 14.02 34.00
CA VAL A 91 -16.80 13.74 32.60
C VAL A 91 -17.01 12.22 32.40
N PRO A 92 -18.18 11.76 31.91
CA PRO A 92 -18.48 10.34 31.80
C PRO A 92 -17.56 9.60 30.82
N ALA A 93 -16.79 8.63 31.32
CA ALA A 93 -15.80 7.88 30.55
C ALA A 93 -16.40 6.68 29.80
N THR A 94 -17.34 6.91 28.87
CA THR A 94 -18.08 5.83 28.17
C THR A 94 -18.14 5.95 26.63
N ALA A 95 -17.20 6.65 25.99
CA ALA A 95 -16.86 6.36 24.60
C ALA A 95 -15.93 5.13 24.54
N PRO A 96 -16.32 4.00 23.90
CA PRO A 96 -15.44 2.84 23.80
C PRO A 96 -14.23 3.19 22.92
N ARG A 97 -13.02 3.16 23.48
CA ARG A 97 -11.78 3.42 22.72
C ARG A 97 -11.69 2.48 21.51
N LEU A 98 -11.87 3.03 20.32
CA LEU A 98 -11.87 2.28 19.06
C LEU A 98 -10.47 1.73 18.79
N ARG A 99 -10.26 0.44 19.10
CA ARG A 99 -8.95 -0.21 18.93
C ARG A 99 -8.70 -0.54 17.45
N PRO A 100 -7.60 -0.04 16.85
CA PRO A 100 -7.23 -0.35 15.47
C PRO A 100 -7.06 -1.85 15.23
N SER A 101 -7.61 -2.32 14.11
CA SER A 101 -7.62 -3.73 13.71
C SER A 101 -6.35 -4.08 12.94
N LYS A 102 -5.45 -4.83 13.59
CA LYS A 102 -4.26 -5.42 12.93
C LYS A 102 -4.61 -6.25 11.70
N ARG A 103 -5.81 -6.86 11.65
CA ARG A 103 -6.28 -7.65 10.49
C ARG A 103 -6.71 -6.78 9.31
N LEU A 104 -7.09 -5.53 9.54
CA LEU A 104 -7.48 -4.56 8.51
C LEU A 104 -6.36 -3.55 8.19
N GLY A 105 -5.14 -3.76 8.70
CA GLY A 105 -4.00 -2.88 8.43
C GLY A 105 -4.19 -1.43 8.89
N GLN A 106 -5.10 -1.17 9.84
CA GLN A 106 -5.46 0.18 10.28
C GLN A 106 -4.32 0.84 11.07
N ASN A 107 -3.75 1.90 10.51
CA ASN A 107 -2.91 2.89 11.19
C ASN A 107 -3.55 4.26 10.91
N PHE A 108 -4.10 4.95 11.92
CA PHE A 108 -4.84 6.20 11.70
C PHE A 108 -3.89 7.41 11.77
N LEU A 109 -3.95 8.32 10.80
CA LEU A 109 -3.15 9.56 10.79
C LEU A 109 -3.59 10.49 11.94
N ALA A 110 -2.85 10.44 13.05
CA ALA A 110 -3.18 11.04 14.33
C ALA A 110 -2.65 12.49 14.44
N ASP A 111 -1.54 12.78 13.80
CA ASP A 111 -0.95 14.12 13.67
C ASP A 111 -1.90 15.11 12.95
N PRO A 112 -2.31 16.23 13.57
CA PRO A 112 -3.19 17.23 12.94
C PRO A 112 -2.54 18.03 11.81
N GLU A 113 -1.27 18.42 11.95
CA GLU A 113 -0.56 19.24 10.97
C GLU A 113 -0.31 18.43 9.69
N LEU A 114 0.03 17.15 9.82
CA LEU A 114 0.15 16.24 8.69
C LEU A 114 -1.19 15.92 8.04
N ARG A 115 -2.32 15.87 8.77
CA ARG A 115 -3.66 15.78 8.14
C ARG A 115 -3.97 17.01 7.29
N GLU A 116 -3.76 18.22 7.82
CA GLU A 116 -3.99 19.45 7.05
C GLU A 116 -3.07 19.52 5.83
N ARG A 117 -1.78 19.19 5.97
CA ARG A 117 -0.85 19.09 4.83
C ARG A 117 -1.26 18.05 3.78
N VAL A 118 -1.81 16.90 4.18
CA VAL A 118 -2.33 15.89 3.25
C VAL A 118 -3.51 16.42 2.44
N VAL A 119 -4.49 17.08 3.08
CA VAL A 119 -5.64 17.66 2.37
C VAL A 119 -5.22 18.85 1.49
N THR A 120 -4.24 19.63 1.94
CA THR A 120 -3.69 20.77 1.18
C THR A 120 -2.98 20.29 -0.09
N ALA A 121 -2.13 19.26 0.03
CA ALA A 121 -1.42 18.67 -1.11
C ALA A 121 -2.32 17.83 -2.02
N ALA A 122 -3.45 17.31 -1.53
CA ALA A 122 -4.52 16.77 -2.38
C ALA A 122 -5.18 17.87 -3.27
N GLY A 123 -5.01 19.15 -2.92
CA GLY A 123 -5.52 20.29 -3.68
C GLY A 123 -7.04 20.29 -3.80
N VAL A 124 -7.72 20.04 -2.67
CA VAL A 124 -9.18 20.03 -2.53
C VAL A 124 -9.69 21.45 -2.29
N GLY A 125 -10.57 21.95 -3.17
CA GLY A 125 -11.24 23.24 -3.07
C GLY A 125 -12.77 23.15 -2.93
N PRO A 126 -13.45 24.30 -2.73
CA PRO A 126 -14.87 24.38 -2.37
C PRO A 126 -15.84 23.91 -3.46
N GLU A 127 -15.38 23.73 -4.69
CA GLU A 127 -16.16 23.20 -5.82
C GLU A 127 -15.92 21.70 -6.07
N ASP A 128 -14.97 21.09 -5.38
CA ASP A 128 -14.56 19.71 -5.61
C ASP A 128 -15.42 18.72 -4.84
N ASP A 129 -15.85 17.66 -5.52
CA ASP A 129 -16.38 16.47 -4.86
C ASP A 129 -15.23 15.49 -4.57
N VAL A 130 -15.28 14.83 -3.42
CA VAL A 130 -14.21 13.95 -2.91
C VAL A 130 -14.72 12.55 -2.62
N LEU A 131 -13.95 11.54 -3.04
CA LEU A 131 -14.07 10.15 -2.59
C LEU A 131 -12.99 9.85 -1.56
N GLU A 132 -13.36 9.64 -0.29
CA GLU A 132 -12.42 9.17 0.73
C GLU A 132 -12.44 7.66 0.86
N VAL A 133 -11.26 7.04 0.71
CA VAL A 133 -11.07 5.59 0.82
C VAL A 133 -10.42 5.22 2.16
N GLY A 134 -11.15 4.47 2.99
CA GLY A 134 -10.67 4.04 4.31
C GLY A 134 -10.74 5.17 5.35
N ALA A 135 -11.88 5.85 5.40
CA ALA A 135 -12.12 7.04 6.24
C ALA A 135 -11.91 6.83 7.76
N GLY A 136 -11.92 5.57 8.22
CA GLY A 136 -11.57 5.20 9.58
C GLY A 136 -12.47 5.87 10.62
N PRO A 137 -11.92 6.51 11.68
CA PRO A 137 -12.71 7.23 12.68
C PRO A 137 -13.20 8.62 12.22
N GLY A 138 -12.90 9.04 10.98
CA GLY A 138 -13.36 10.31 10.41
C GLY A 138 -12.45 11.53 10.61
N THR A 139 -11.22 11.34 11.11
CA THR A 139 -10.30 12.46 11.38
C THR A 139 -9.80 13.16 10.12
N LEU A 140 -9.69 12.44 9.00
CA LEU A 140 -9.37 13.00 7.68
C LEU A 140 -10.64 13.45 6.94
N THR A 141 -11.74 12.71 7.06
CA THR A 141 -13.08 13.11 6.57
C THR A 141 -13.49 14.48 7.07
N ALA A 142 -13.26 14.79 8.35
CA ALA A 142 -13.57 16.10 8.93
C ALA A 142 -12.72 17.23 8.34
N GLU A 143 -11.49 16.95 7.89
CA GLU A 143 -10.67 17.94 7.18
C GLU A 143 -11.13 18.14 5.74
N LEU A 144 -11.54 17.07 5.06
CA LEU A 144 -12.08 17.11 3.70
C LEU A 144 -13.43 17.84 3.67
N ALA A 145 -14.34 17.52 4.60
CA ALA A 145 -15.69 18.07 4.69
C ALA A 145 -15.75 19.56 5.13
N ARG A 146 -14.61 20.14 5.52
CA ARG A 146 -14.45 21.59 5.73
C ARG A 146 -13.96 22.36 4.50
N ARG A 147 -13.54 21.66 3.44
CA ARG A 147 -12.89 22.26 2.25
C ARG A 147 -13.52 21.85 0.91
N ALA A 148 -14.10 20.66 0.82
CA ALA A 148 -14.77 20.11 -0.37
C ALA A 148 -16.26 20.53 -0.45
N ARG A 149 -16.83 20.47 -1.65
CA ARG A 149 -18.28 20.63 -1.89
C ARG A 149 -19.09 19.46 -1.34
N ARG A 150 -18.59 18.23 -1.55
CA ARG A 150 -19.17 16.96 -1.10
C ARG A 150 -18.05 15.98 -0.77
N VAL A 151 -18.25 15.17 0.26
CA VAL A 151 -17.36 14.05 0.60
C VAL A 151 -18.17 12.77 0.68
N VAL A 152 -17.78 11.75 -0.09
CA VAL A 152 -18.28 10.37 0.02
C VAL A 152 -17.21 9.55 0.74
N ALA A 153 -17.51 9.10 1.95
CA ALA A 153 -16.56 8.44 2.84
C ALA A 153 -16.84 6.92 2.89
N VAL A 154 -15.96 6.13 2.27
CA VAL A 154 -16.07 4.67 2.21
C VAL A 154 -15.26 4.03 3.34
N GLU A 155 -15.93 3.26 4.21
CA GLU A 155 -15.32 2.52 5.31
C GLU A 155 -15.87 1.09 5.43
N LEU A 156 -14.96 0.13 5.63
CA LEU A 156 -15.27 -1.31 5.71
C LEU A 156 -15.54 -1.77 7.15
N ASP A 157 -14.95 -1.11 8.14
CA ASP A 157 -15.10 -1.45 9.54
C ASP A 157 -16.34 -0.79 10.16
N ARG A 158 -17.45 -1.54 10.16
CA ARG A 158 -18.74 -1.15 10.77
C ARG A 158 -18.62 -0.52 12.17
N ARG A 159 -17.57 -0.84 12.93
CA ARG A 159 -17.32 -0.33 14.29
C ARG A 159 -16.93 1.15 14.31
N LEU A 160 -16.38 1.68 13.23
CA LEU A 160 -15.90 3.07 13.13
C LEU A 160 -16.99 4.04 12.66
N LEU A 161 -17.99 3.56 11.92
CA LEU A 161 -19.09 4.36 11.37
C LEU A 161 -19.77 5.33 12.36
N PRO A 162 -19.99 4.99 13.66
CA PRO A 162 -20.58 5.93 14.61
C PRO A 162 -19.68 7.14 14.91
N ALA A 163 -18.36 6.92 14.97
CA ALA A 163 -17.38 8.01 15.17
C ALA A 163 -17.21 8.82 13.88
N LEU A 164 -17.10 8.14 12.73
CA LEU A 164 -17.02 8.76 11.40
C LEU A 164 -18.19 9.74 11.15
N ARG A 165 -19.43 9.31 11.42
CA ARG A 165 -20.62 10.18 11.28
C ARG A 165 -20.69 11.32 12.32
N ALA A 166 -20.07 11.15 13.49
CA ALA A 166 -19.99 12.22 14.48
C ALA A 166 -18.88 13.24 14.17
N ALA A 167 -17.78 12.80 13.54
CA ALA A 167 -16.67 13.64 13.13
C ALA A 167 -16.96 14.45 11.86
N ALA A 168 -17.67 13.86 10.90
CA ALA A 168 -18.03 14.48 9.62
C ALA A 168 -19.54 14.32 9.33
N PRO A 169 -20.43 15.07 10.02
CA PRO A 169 -21.88 14.92 9.89
C PRO A 169 -22.44 15.37 8.52
N THR A 170 -21.65 16.10 7.72
CA THR A 170 -21.96 16.52 6.35
C THR A 170 -21.45 15.53 5.28
N ALA A 171 -20.70 14.49 5.65
CA ALA A 171 -20.16 13.51 4.71
C ALA A 171 -21.13 12.34 4.47
N GLU A 172 -21.17 11.86 3.23
CA GLU A 172 -21.96 10.72 2.80
C GLU A 172 -21.23 9.41 3.16
N VAL A 173 -21.60 8.80 4.30
CA VAL A 173 -20.87 7.66 4.88
C VAL A 173 -21.38 6.31 4.34
N VAL A 174 -20.59 5.73 3.42
CA VAL A 174 -20.82 4.46 2.74
C VAL A 174 -20.11 3.32 3.47
N HIS A 175 -20.86 2.33 3.93
CA HIS A 175 -20.30 1.14 4.57
C HIS A 175 -20.07 0.01 3.55
N ALA A 176 -18.85 -0.08 3.01
CA ALA A 176 -18.50 -1.03 1.96
C ALA A 176 -17.01 -1.38 1.92
N ASP A 177 -16.70 -2.49 1.25
CA ASP A 177 -15.37 -2.76 0.70
C ASP A 177 -15.22 -1.93 -0.59
N ILE A 178 -14.28 -0.99 -0.63
CA ILE A 178 -14.10 -0.08 -1.77
C ILE A 178 -13.95 -0.84 -3.09
N LEU A 179 -13.30 -2.00 -3.10
CA LEU A 179 -13.11 -2.81 -4.32
C LEU A 179 -14.41 -3.42 -4.89
N ARG A 180 -15.53 -3.23 -4.17
CA ARG A 180 -16.90 -3.64 -4.55
C ARG A 180 -17.86 -2.48 -4.73
N VAL A 181 -17.41 -1.25 -4.44
CA VAL A 181 -18.13 -0.03 -4.80
C VAL A 181 -17.95 0.19 -6.30
N ASP A 182 -18.94 0.75 -6.98
CA ASP A 182 -18.75 1.34 -8.30
C ASP A 182 -18.69 2.87 -8.12
N PRO A 183 -17.53 3.52 -8.31
CA PRO A 183 -17.41 4.98 -8.17
C PRO A 183 -18.40 5.75 -9.04
N ALA A 184 -18.78 5.22 -10.21
CA ALA A 184 -19.71 5.89 -11.13
C ALA A 184 -21.13 6.05 -10.56
N LEU A 185 -21.50 5.28 -9.53
CA LEU A 185 -22.77 5.48 -8.81
C LEU A 185 -22.78 6.75 -7.95
N TYR A 186 -21.60 7.24 -7.55
CA TYR A 186 -21.42 8.43 -6.72
C TYR A 186 -20.88 9.63 -7.51
N PHE A 187 -20.14 9.36 -8.60
CA PHE A 187 -19.50 10.33 -9.49
C PHE A 187 -19.75 9.96 -10.97
N PRO A 188 -20.99 10.08 -11.46
CA PRO A 188 -21.37 9.61 -12.82
C PRO A 188 -20.67 10.36 -13.96
N SER A 189 -20.17 11.57 -13.70
CA SER A 189 -19.33 12.35 -14.62
C SER A 189 -17.82 12.15 -14.40
N GLY A 190 -17.43 11.49 -13.30
CA GLY A 190 -16.07 11.47 -12.81
C GLY A 190 -15.59 12.86 -12.38
N GLY A 191 -14.27 13.07 -12.46
CA GLY A 191 -13.61 14.34 -12.14
C GLY A 191 -13.39 14.59 -10.64
N GLU A 192 -13.79 13.67 -9.77
CA GLU A 192 -13.61 13.76 -8.33
C GLU A 192 -12.12 13.68 -7.92
N ILE A 193 -11.80 14.12 -6.71
CA ILE A 193 -10.52 13.83 -6.07
C ILE A 193 -10.70 12.62 -5.16
N VAL A 194 -9.93 11.56 -5.39
CA VAL A 194 -9.83 10.47 -4.42
C VAL A 194 -8.77 10.81 -3.39
N VAL A 195 -9.11 10.70 -2.10
CA VAL A 195 -8.17 10.87 -0.99
C VAL A 195 -8.18 9.62 -0.12
N GLY A 196 -7.05 9.23 0.47
CA GLY A 196 -7.09 8.09 1.41
C GLY A 196 -5.79 7.81 2.17
N ASN A 197 -5.95 7.55 3.46
CA ASN A 197 -4.93 6.93 4.31
C ASN A 197 -5.11 5.40 4.29
N ILE A 198 -4.78 4.79 3.15
CA ILE A 198 -5.25 3.44 2.81
C ILE A 198 -4.44 2.32 3.46
N PRO A 199 -5.07 1.23 3.92
CA PRO A 199 -4.35 0.04 4.37
C PRO A 199 -3.41 -0.49 3.30
N TYR A 200 -2.16 -0.80 3.65
CA TYR A 200 -1.12 -1.01 2.63
C TYR A 200 -1.39 -2.18 1.67
N TYR A 201 -2.10 -3.22 2.10
CA TYR A 201 -2.51 -4.36 1.25
C TYR A 201 -3.49 -3.96 0.13
N LEU A 202 -4.20 -2.84 0.30
CA LEU A 202 -5.24 -2.35 -0.62
C LEU A 202 -4.64 -1.56 -1.80
N THR A 203 -3.47 -0.96 -1.60
CA THR A 203 -2.77 -0.07 -2.57
C THR A 203 -2.72 -0.64 -3.98
N GLY A 204 -2.44 -1.93 -4.11
CA GLY A 204 -2.29 -2.63 -5.38
C GLY A 204 -3.59 -2.82 -6.15
N ALA A 205 -4.68 -3.20 -5.48
CA ALA A 205 -5.97 -3.41 -6.15
C ALA A 205 -6.71 -2.08 -6.40
N LEU A 206 -6.47 -1.06 -5.57
CA LEU A 206 -7.22 0.19 -5.57
C LEU A 206 -6.94 1.06 -6.81
N VAL A 207 -5.68 1.31 -7.16
CA VAL A 207 -5.37 2.22 -8.28
C VAL A 207 -5.91 1.67 -9.62
N PRO A 208 -5.78 0.37 -9.95
CA PRO A 208 -6.45 -0.21 -11.10
C PRO A 208 -7.98 -0.14 -11.00
N HIS A 209 -8.57 -0.40 -9.83
CA HIS A 209 -10.02 -0.34 -9.64
C HIS A 209 -10.59 1.06 -9.94
N LEU A 210 -9.88 2.12 -9.55
CA LEU A 210 -10.28 3.52 -9.78
C LEU A 210 -9.97 4.03 -11.20
N LEU A 211 -8.90 3.55 -11.85
CA LEU A 211 -8.43 4.09 -13.14
C LEU A 211 -8.70 3.18 -14.35
N GLY A 212 -9.02 1.91 -14.14
CA GLY A 212 -9.21 0.92 -15.20
C GLY A 212 -10.43 1.15 -16.10
N ARG A 213 -11.38 1.99 -15.67
CA ARG A 213 -12.62 2.30 -16.41
C ARG A 213 -12.96 3.80 -16.29
N PRO A 214 -13.59 4.40 -17.32
CA PRO A 214 -14.30 5.67 -17.20
C PRO A 214 -15.72 5.45 -16.64
N PRO A 215 -16.34 6.48 -16.02
CA PRO A 215 -15.74 7.77 -15.64
C PRO A 215 -14.62 7.59 -14.62
N ARG A 216 -13.64 8.50 -14.62
CA ARG A 216 -12.46 8.46 -13.74
C ARG A 216 -12.43 9.68 -12.82
N PRO A 217 -11.85 9.57 -11.62
CA PRO A 217 -11.39 10.74 -10.86
C PRO A 217 -10.36 11.55 -11.65
N ARG A 218 -10.22 12.84 -11.35
CA ARG A 218 -9.17 13.69 -11.92
C ARG A 218 -7.82 13.52 -11.21
N ARG A 219 -7.84 13.11 -9.94
CA ARG A 219 -6.66 13.01 -9.07
C ARG A 219 -6.86 11.95 -8.00
N LEU A 220 -5.82 11.18 -7.69
CA LEU A 220 -5.72 10.37 -6.47
C LEU A 220 -4.65 11.00 -5.55
N SER A 221 -4.92 11.17 -4.26
CA SER A 221 -3.97 11.64 -3.24
C SER A 221 -3.94 10.64 -2.09
N LEU A 222 -2.92 9.77 -2.09
CA LEU A 222 -2.90 8.56 -1.26
C LEU A 222 -1.68 8.53 -0.35
N VAL A 223 -1.90 8.23 0.94
CA VAL A 223 -0.81 7.88 1.86
C VAL A 223 -0.54 6.38 1.73
N VAL A 224 0.67 6.02 1.29
CA VAL A 224 1.08 4.63 1.01
C VAL A 224 2.48 4.35 1.57
N GLN A 225 2.93 3.09 1.57
CA GLN A 225 4.33 2.77 1.92
C GLN A 225 5.30 3.46 0.95
N ARG A 226 6.42 3.98 1.47
CA ARG A 226 7.39 4.73 0.64
C ARG A 226 7.93 3.95 -0.56
N GLU A 227 8.18 2.65 -0.41
CA GLU A 227 8.62 1.77 -1.51
C GLU A 227 7.52 1.47 -2.56
N VAL A 228 6.25 1.75 -2.24
CA VAL A 228 5.14 1.72 -3.21
C VAL A 228 5.08 3.03 -3.97
N ALA A 229 5.15 4.17 -3.27
CA ALA A 229 5.18 5.50 -3.90
C ALA A 229 6.38 5.66 -4.85
N ARG A 230 7.59 5.30 -4.40
CA ARG A 230 8.80 5.32 -5.25
C ARG A 230 8.67 4.45 -6.51
N ARG A 231 8.04 3.27 -6.38
CA ARG A 231 7.81 2.34 -7.49
C ARG A 231 6.80 2.88 -8.50
N TRP A 232 5.74 3.54 -8.04
CA TRP A 232 4.80 4.24 -8.92
C TRP A 232 5.51 5.38 -9.68
N CYS A 233 6.35 6.16 -9.00
CA CYS A 233 7.22 7.18 -9.62
C CYS A 233 8.40 6.61 -10.44
N GLY A 234 8.60 5.30 -10.51
CA GLY A 234 9.69 4.67 -11.27
C GLY A 234 11.10 4.90 -10.70
N LEU A 235 11.23 5.46 -9.49
CA LEU A 235 12.51 5.87 -8.89
C LEU A 235 13.44 4.71 -8.48
N ASP A 236 12.92 3.49 -8.51
CA ASP A 236 13.65 2.24 -8.25
C ASP A 236 13.73 1.35 -9.51
N GLY A 237 13.54 1.94 -10.69
CA GLY A 237 13.41 1.25 -11.98
C GLY A 237 11.96 0.91 -12.36
N GLY A 238 11.78 0.56 -13.62
CA GLY A 238 10.47 0.18 -14.17
C GLY A 238 9.98 -1.16 -13.62
N SER A 239 8.69 -1.23 -13.31
CA SER A 239 8.00 -2.44 -12.87
C SER A 239 6.59 -2.51 -13.45
N LEU A 240 5.92 -3.66 -13.34
CA LEU A 240 4.52 -3.82 -13.74
C LEU A 240 3.60 -2.76 -13.10
N ALA A 241 3.83 -2.47 -11.81
CA ALA A 241 3.17 -1.41 -11.06
C ALA A 241 3.49 0.00 -11.58
N THR A 242 4.72 0.23 -12.04
CA THR A 242 5.16 1.51 -12.64
C THR A 242 4.45 1.76 -13.96
N VAL A 243 4.46 0.77 -14.86
CA VAL A 243 3.77 0.87 -16.16
C VAL A 243 2.26 1.05 -15.96
N ALA A 244 1.65 0.27 -15.06
CA ALA A 244 0.24 0.37 -14.72
C ALA A 244 -0.17 1.77 -14.25
N VAL A 245 0.56 2.37 -13.30
CA VAL A 245 0.23 3.72 -12.81
C VAL A 245 0.52 4.79 -13.85
N GLN A 246 1.71 4.78 -14.47
CA GLN A 246 2.13 5.85 -15.37
C GLN A 246 1.35 5.87 -16.70
N THR A 247 0.78 4.74 -17.12
CA THR A 247 -0.14 4.66 -18.27
C THR A 247 -1.41 5.48 -18.02
N PHE A 248 -1.93 5.55 -16.78
CA PHE A 248 -3.19 6.25 -16.48
C PHE A 248 -3.03 7.57 -15.72
N ALA A 249 -1.87 7.84 -15.11
CA ALA A 249 -1.65 9.02 -14.27
C ALA A 249 -0.19 9.51 -14.28
N GLU A 250 0.04 10.71 -13.74
CA GLU A 250 1.37 11.26 -13.44
C GLU A 250 1.65 11.19 -11.92
N PRO A 251 2.49 10.23 -11.47
CA PRO A 251 2.79 10.02 -10.06
C PRO A 251 3.89 10.97 -9.55
N ARG A 252 3.57 11.74 -8.50
CA ARG A 252 4.51 12.61 -7.79
C ARG A 252 4.43 12.38 -6.28
N ILE A 253 5.58 12.15 -5.65
CA ILE A 253 5.69 12.16 -4.18
C ILE A 253 5.66 13.61 -3.70
N GLU A 254 4.80 13.89 -2.72
CA GLU A 254 4.71 15.20 -2.08
C GLU A 254 5.70 15.30 -0.90
N PHE A 255 5.59 14.36 0.05
CA PHE A 255 6.46 14.26 1.22
C PHE A 255 6.36 12.88 1.88
N ASP A 256 7.41 12.51 2.62
CA ASP A 256 7.39 11.37 3.55
C ASP A 256 6.63 11.73 4.84
N LEU A 257 5.90 10.76 5.40
CA LEU A 257 5.28 10.82 6.72
C LEU A 257 5.97 9.82 7.67
N PRO A 258 6.45 10.28 8.84
CA PRO A 258 7.14 9.42 9.80
C PRO A 258 6.14 8.47 10.51
N PRO A 259 6.57 7.27 10.97
CA PRO A 259 5.70 6.34 11.69
C PRO A 259 4.98 6.94 12.90
N GLU A 260 5.62 7.89 13.58
CA GLU A 260 5.12 8.58 14.77
C GLU A 260 3.86 9.43 14.51
N ALA A 261 3.57 9.74 13.24
CA ALA A 261 2.35 10.45 12.84
C ALA A 261 1.05 9.61 12.96
N PHE A 262 1.17 8.30 13.21
CA PHE A 262 0.05 7.35 13.12
C PHE A 262 -0.21 6.61 14.45
N GLU A 263 -1.48 6.28 14.72
CA GLU A 263 -1.87 5.38 15.82
C GLU A 263 -2.55 4.09 15.28
N PRO A 264 -1.98 2.89 15.51
CA PRO A 264 -0.60 2.64 15.94
C PRO A 264 0.42 3.12 14.88
N PRO A 265 1.70 3.31 15.27
CA PRO A 265 2.75 3.59 14.30
C PRO A 265 2.99 2.36 13.39
N PRO A 266 3.08 2.54 12.06
CA PRO A 266 3.51 1.49 11.14
C PRO A 266 4.98 1.11 11.36
N LYS A 267 5.42 0.00 10.75
CA LYS A 267 6.83 -0.44 10.79
C LYS A 267 7.74 0.24 9.76
N VAL A 268 7.19 1.14 8.94
CA VAL A 268 7.85 1.71 7.75
C VAL A 268 7.42 3.16 7.56
N THR A 269 8.28 3.96 6.95
CA THR A 269 7.95 5.31 6.47
C THR A 269 6.83 5.23 5.43
N SER A 270 5.83 6.10 5.57
CA SER A 270 4.81 6.30 4.52
C SER A 270 5.21 7.50 3.66
N SER A 271 4.61 7.65 2.48
CA SER A 271 4.70 8.87 1.67
C SER A 271 3.32 9.25 1.19
N LEU A 272 3.05 10.55 1.09
CA LEU A 272 1.92 11.05 0.31
C LEU A 272 2.34 11.06 -1.16
N VAL A 273 1.55 10.39 -2.00
CA VAL A 273 1.72 10.38 -3.45
C VAL A 273 0.45 10.88 -4.12
N VAL A 274 0.62 11.88 -4.98
CA VAL A 274 -0.43 12.41 -5.84
C VAL A 274 -0.27 11.77 -7.22
N LEU A 275 -1.38 11.29 -7.77
CA LEU A 275 -1.49 10.76 -9.13
C LEU A 275 -2.46 11.67 -9.89
N GLU A 276 -1.93 12.55 -10.75
CA GLU A 276 -2.76 13.38 -11.63
C GLU A 276 -3.26 12.51 -12.79
N VAL A 277 -4.57 12.30 -12.93
CA VAL A 277 -5.12 11.32 -13.87
C VAL A 277 -5.11 11.89 -15.28
N ARG A 278 -4.58 11.13 -16.23
CA ARG A 278 -4.49 11.55 -17.63
C ARG A 278 -5.88 11.49 -18.30
N PRO A 279 -6.24 12.48 -19.14
CA PRO A 279 -7.47 12.41 -19.94
C PRO A 279 -7.55 11.15 -20.81
N GLU A 280 -6.42 10.80 -21.45
CA GLU A 280 -6.22 9.57 -22.21
C GLU A 280 -5.01 8.78 -21.68
N PRO A 281 -4.97 7.45 -21.87
CA PRO A 281 -3.79 6.65 -21.52
C PRO A 281 -2.52 7.15 -22.23
N ALA A 282 -1.38 7.14 -21.54
CA ALA A 282 -0.07 7.47 -22.10
C ALA A 282 0.53 6.35 -22.98
N VAL A 283 -0.26 5.33 -23.32
CA VAL A 283 0.09 4.23 -24.21
C VAL A 283 -1.09 4.04 -25.18
N GLN A 284 -0.88 4.34 -26.45
CA GLN A 284 -1.91 4.44 -27.49
C GLN A 284 -1.92 3.19 -28.37
N VAL A 285 -2.51 2.12 -27.83
CA VAL A 285 -2.53 0.78 -28.44
C VAL A 285 -3.95 0.31 -28.77
N PRO A 286 -4.15 -0.57 -29.79
CA PRO A 286 -5.48 -1.08 -30.13
C PRO A 286 -6.19 -1.84 -28.99
N ASP A 287 -5.41 -2.52 -28.13
CA ASP A 287 -5.90 -3.35 -27.03
C ASP A 287 -4.95 -3.22 -25.82
N LEU A 288 -5.35 -2.38 -24.85
CA LEU A 288 -4.61 -2.19 -23.59
C LEU A 288 -4.56 -3.47 -22.75
N ASP A 289 -5.57 -4.33 -22.86
CA ASP A 289 -5.67 -5.61 -22.16
C ASP A 289 -4.54 -6.55 -22.64
N GLN A 290 -4.26 -6.57 -23.96
CA GLN A 290 -3.12 -7.27 -24.56
C GLN A 290 -1.77 -6.62 -24.24
N PHE A 291 -1.69 -5.30 -24.22
CA PHE A 291 -0.48 -4.58 -23.83
C PHE A 291 -0.03 -4.98 -22.42
N PHE A 292 -0.93 -4.89 -21.44
CA PHE A 292 -0.61 -5.25 -20.06
C PHE A 292 -0.33 -6.74 -19.88
N ARG A 293 -0.92 -7.64 -20.69
CA ARG A 293 -0.52 -9.06 -20.77
C ARG A 293 0.95 -9.24 -21.15
N LEU A 294 1.41 -8.55 -22.20
CA LEU A 294 2.80 -8.62 -22.64
C LEU A 294 3.74 -8.08 -21.56
N VAL A 295 3.42 -6.90 -21.00
CA VAL A 295 4.22 -6.26 -19.94
C VAL A 295 4.34 -7.17 -18.71
N GLU A 296 3.25 -7.79 -18.25
CA GLU A 296 3.28 -8.76 -17.15
C GLU A 296 4.17 -9.97 -17.46
N ALA A 297 3.94 -10.64 -18.60
CA ALA A 297 4.67 -11.83 -18.99
C ALA A 297 6.18 -11.57 -19.13
N VAL A 298 6.57 -10.40 -19.62
CA VAL A 298 7.98 -9.96 -19.69
C VAL A 298 8.55 -9.70 -18.29
N PHE A 299 7.81 -9.08 -17.36
CA PHE A 299 8.28 -8.84 -15.99
C PHE A 299 8.49 -10.11 -15.16
N GLN A 300 7.82 -11.24 -15.49
CA GLN A 300 8.16 -12.56 -14.91
C GLN A 300 9.63 -12.94 -15.17
N PHE A 301 10.22 -12.44 -16.26
CA PHE A 301 11.61 -12.68 -16.66
C PHE A 301 12.56 -11.50 -16.38
N ARG A 302 12.20 -10.53 -15.52
CA ARG A 302 12.93 -9.25 -15.28
C ARG A 302 14.46 -9.30 -15.12
N ARG A 303 15.04 -10.44 -14.73
CA ARG A 303 16.50 -10.66 -14.61
C ARG A 303 17.19 -11.08 -15.92
N LYS A 304 16.47 -11.15 -17.04
CA LYS A 304 16.97 -11.51 -18.38
C LYS A 304 17.10 -10.27 -19.27
N GLN A 305 17.89 -10.39 -20.33
CA GLN A 305 17.90 -9.44 -21.45
C GLN A 305 16.49 -9.36 -22.07
N LEU A 306 16.13 -8.18 -22.56
CA LEU A 306 14.83 -7.84 -23.12
C LEU A 306 14.42 -8.84 -24.21
N ARG A 307 15.33 -9.15 -25.14
CA ARG A 307 15.11 -10.16 -26.20
C ARG A 307 14.70 -11.53 -25.65
N THR A 308 15.34 -11.98 -24.57
CA THR A 308 15.07 -13.28 -23.95
C THR A 308 13.77 -13.26 -23.13
N ALA A 309 13.40 -12.12 -22.57
CA ALA A 309 12.15 -11.95 -21.83
C ALA A 309 10.95 -11.91 -22.79
N LEU A 310 11.06 -11.13 -23.89
CA LEU A 310 10.03 -11.05 -24.94
C LEU A 310 9.84 -12.38 -25.66
N ALA A 311 10.91 -13.03 -26.15
CA ALA A 311 10.82 -14.34 -26.80
C ALA A 311 10.11 -15.40 -25.93
N ARG A 312 10.31 -15.35 -24.60
CA ARG A 312 9.62 -16.23 -23.65
C ARG A 312 8.17 -15.82 -23.33
N ALA A 313 7.85 -14.54 -23.46
CA ALA A 313 6.51 -14.00 -23.25
C ALA A 313 5.59 -14.20 -24.47
N THR A 314 6.15 -14.16 -25.68
CA THR A 314 5.41 -14.29 -26.95
C THR A 314 5.49 -15.67 -27.60
N GLY A 315 6.56 -16.43 -27.34
CA GLY A 315 6.89 -17.66 -28.08
C GLY A 315 7.64 -17.42 -29.39
N THR A 316 7.91 -16.16 -29.75
CA THR A 316 8.66 -15.75 -30.95
C THR A 316 10.14 -16.15 -30.86
N ALA A 317 10.79 -16.40 -32.00
CA ALA A 317 12.23 -16.71 -32.04
C ALA A 317 13.08 -15.55 -31.49
N PRO A 318 14.14 -15.82 -30.69
CA PRO A 318 14.99 -14.77 -30.11
C PRO A 318 15.58 -13.82 -31.15
N ASP A 319 16.01 -14.35 -32.30
CA ASP A 319 16.67 -13.58 -33.36
C ASP A 319 15.68 -12.67 -34.10
N GLU A 320 14.41 -13.08 -34.20
CA GLU A 320 13.35 -12.23 -34.75
C GLU A 320 12.98 -11.10 -33.77
N ILE A 321 12.88 -11.41 -32.47
CA ILE A 321 12.73 -10.38 -31.43
C ILE A 321 13.91 -9.40 -31.46
N GLU A 322 15.14 -9.90 -31.60
CA GLU A 322 16.35 -9.08 -31.68
C GLU A 322 16.32 -8.14 -32.88
N ARG A 323 15.94 -8.64 -34.08
CA ARG A 323 15.70 -7.81 -35.26
C ARG A 323 14.63 -6.75 -35.04
N ARG A 324 13.43 -7.13 -34.57
CA ARG A 324 12.31 -6.21 -34.32
C ARG A 324 12.64 -5.13 -33.28
N LEU A 325 13.51 -5.42 -32.30
CA LEU A 325 13.98 -4.45 -31.31
C LEU A 325 15.01 -3.46 -31.89
N LEU A 326 15.94 -3.93 -32.72
CA LEU A 326 16.91 -3.08 -33.42
C LEU A 326 16.22 -2.15 -34.44
N GLU A 327 15.16 -2.62 -35.11
CA GLU A 327 14.30 -1.82 -36.00
C GLU A 327 13.55 -0.68 -35.26
N LEU A 328 13.48 -0.72 -33.92
CA LEU A 328 12.87 0.31 -33.06
C LEU A 328 13.87 1.22 -32.32
N ASP A 329 15.18 1.04 -32.57
CA ASP A 329 16.26 1.66 -31.78
C ASP A 329 16.18 1.31 -30.27
N VAL A 330 15.89 0.04 -29.95
CA VAL A 330 15.84 -0.48 -28.59
C VAL A 330 16.90 -1.57 -28.41
N ASP A 331 17.97 -1.28 -27.65
CA ASP A 331 19.02 -2.26 -27.33
C ASP A 331 18.45 -3.59 -26.80
N PRO A 332 18.61 -4.71 -27.53
CA PRO A 332 18.06 -6.03 -27.15
C PRO A 332 18.64 -6.60 -25.84
N THR A 333 19.77 -6.07 -25.38
CA THR A 333 20.49 -6.51 -24.17
C THR A 333 20.06 -5.79 -22.89
N ARG A 334 19.33 -4.67 -23.00
CA ARG A 334 18.66 -3.98 -21.87
C ARG A 334 17.74 -4.92 -21.09
N ARG A 335 17.21 -4.44 -19.96
CA ARG A 335 16.17 -5.13 -19.18
C ARG A 335 14.84 -4.39 -19.29
N ALA A 336 13.75 -5.12 -19.11
CA ALA A 336 12.39 -4.56 -19.05
C ALA A 336 12.21 -3.44 -18.00
N GLU A 337 12.98 -3.48 -16.91
CA GLU A 337 13.03 -2.44 -15.88
C GLU A 337 13.67 -1.11 -16.34
N THR A 338 14.16 -1.03 -17.59
CA THR A 338 14.77 0.17 -18.20
C THR A 338 13.94 0.79 -19.32
N LEU A 339 12.76 0.24 -19.66
CA LEU A 339 11.93 0.73 -20.77
C LEU A 339 10.97 1.83 -20.30
N THR A 340 10.95 2.91 -21.07
CA THR A 340 9.94 3.98 -21.00
C THR A 340 8.59 3.51 -21.56
N LEU A 341 7.49 4.21 -21.25
CA LEU A 341 6.16 3.89 -21.79
C LEU A 341 6.13 3.93 -23.33
N ALA A 342 6.80 4.90 -23.95
CA ALA A 342 6.89 5.01 -25.41
C ALA A 342 7.67 3.84 -26.05
N GLU A 343 8.69 3.32 -25.37
CA GLU A 343 9.37 2.10 -25.83
C GLU A 343 8.49 0.87 -25.67
N TRP A 344 7.76 0.74 -24.55
CA TRP A 344 6.78 -0.33 -24.34
C TRP A 344 5.67 -0.30 -25.39
N GLU A 345 5.15 0.87 -25.76
CA GLU A 345 4.16 1.05 -26.82
C GLU A 345 4.71 0.59 -28.18
N ARG A 346 5.86 1.12 -28.60
CA ARG A 346 6.51 0.74 -29.87
C ARG A 346 6.79 -0.76 -29.94
N VAL A 347 7.32 -1.35 -28.86
CA VAL A 347 7.59 -2.79 -28.75
C VAL A 347 6.30 -3.61 -28.84
N PHE A 348 5.20 -3.19 -28.22
CA PHE A 348 3.92 -3.87 -28.34
C PHE A 348 3.37 -3.81 -29.78
N LEU A 349 3.33 -2.62 -30.38
CA LEU A 349 2.84 -2.42 -31.75
C LEU A 349 3.65 -3.25 -32.77
N ALA A 350 4.98 -3.26 -32.63
CA ALA A 350 5.88 -4.04 -33.49
C ALA A 350 5.88 -5.55 -33.21
N LEU A 351 5.12 -6.04 -32.22
CA LEU A 351 4.92 -7.47 -31.92
C LEU A 351 3.47 -7.93 -32.14
N ALA A 352 2.54 -6.98 -32.33
CA ALA A 352 1.16 -7.24 -32.74
C ALA A 352 0.98 -7.25 -34.28
N ALA A 353 2.05 -6.92 -35.02
CA ALA A 353 2.15 -6.96 -36.48
C ALA A 353 2.93 -8.19 -36.97
#